data_AF-A0A1Y3A4J8-F1
#
_entry.id   AF-A0A1Y3A4J8-F1
#
_cell.length_a   1.000
_cell.length_b   1.000
_cell.length_c   1.000
_cell.angle_alpha   90.00
_cell.angle_beta   90.00
_cell.angle_gamma   90.00
#
_symmetry.space_group_name_H-M   'P 1'
#
loop_
_entity.id
_entity.type
_entity.pdbx_description
1 polymer ?
#
loop_
_entity_poly.entity_id
_entity_poly.type
_entity_poly.pdbx_seq_one_letter_code
_entity_poly.pdbx_strand_id
1 'polypeptide(L)'
;MSSIMQKILQTIIWISFIICTVFSGQLRAQEQRVALVIGNATYENSPLANPVNDATDMADKLSSLGFDVVSHNNISMREIGSILSEFRSKLKPGSVALVFYAGHGIQIKGENYFPAVDAKIQTEEDVPNQSIAIRQIMDILDESKTRLNLVFLDACRNNPFARSFRSSASGLARVSAPTGTLISYATRPGSVAADGEGRNGLYTSKLLTQMNSSEQIELSLKSVVSEVKAASRGKQEPWMEGSIEGEFCFAGCGASPQVSTAPAPVVAAETDSSSIELSFWDSIKNSSNPEDFRAYLAQYPKGKFESLAHNRLDQFTQATAAVEAPAPRTPPSHTEGMMVDSYTARLSSKDHFNSDGTRLKSVADIIRQDRANYHKFNVRDNDDRGDNFFSDKDNRGRIAAMLEKGTIDNATTESILNSTPVVLVNIYNQYIEVYLQ
;
A
#
# COMPACT_ATOMS: atom_id res chain seq x y z
N MET A 1 45.74 61.20 1.11
CA MET A 1 46.21 59.81 1.09
C MET A 1 46.94 59.59 -0.23
N SER A 2 48.17 59.06 -0.19
CA SER A 2 49.02 58.84 -1.37
C SER A 2 48.33 57.92 -2.38
N SER A 3 48.51 58.17 -3.69
CA SER A 3 48.04 57.32 -4.81
C SER A 3 48.36 55.82 -4.61
N ILE A 4 49.43 55.53 -3.86
CA ILE A 4 49.85 54.17 -3.48
C ILE A 4 48.85 53.51 -2.52
N MET A 5 48.31 54.25 -1.55
CA MET A 5 47.31 53.72 -0.60
C MET A 5 45.98 53.38 -1.28
N GLN A 6 45.59 54.12 -2.32
CA GLN A 6 44.34 53.90 -3.03
C GLN A 6 44.41 52.66 -3.94
N LYS A 7 45.59 52.40 -4.55
CA LYS A 7 45.85 51.17 -5.30
C LYS A 7 45.89 49.95 -4.40
N ILE A 8 46.57 50.02 -3.24
CA ILE A 8 46.62 48.91 -2.28
C ILE A 8 45.23 48.57 -1.75
N LEU A 9 44.40 49.58 -1.44
CA LEU A 9 43.03 49.35 -0.98
C LEU A 9 42.13 48.72 -2.06
N GLN A 10 42.27 49.14 -3.33
CA GLN A 10 41.55 48.53 -4.45
C GLN A 10 42.00 47.09 -4.74
N THR A 11 43.30 46.78 -4.61
CA THR A 11 43.80 45.42 -4.80
C THR A 11 43.34 44.47 -3.69
N ILE A 12 43.27 44.93 -2.43
CA ILE A 12 42.75 44.13 -1.30
C ILE A 12 41.25 43.85 -1.47
N ILE A 13 40.47 44.85 -1.93
CA ILE A 13 39.04 44.67 -2.21
C ILE A 13 38.81 43.67 -3.36
N TRP A 14 39.64 43.70 -4.41
CA TRP A 14 39.57 42.73 -5.51
C TRP A 14 39.99 41.31 -5.10
N ILE A 15 41.05 41.17 -4.29
CA ILE A 15 41.48 39.86 -3.76
C ILE A 15 40.43 39.28 -2.80
N SER A 16 39.80 40.11 -1.97
CA SER A 16 38.71 39.68 -1.09
C SER A 16 37.44 39.29 -1.86
N PHE A 17 37.17 39.92 -3.01
CA PHE A 17 36.02 39.57 -3.86
C PHE A 17 36.26 38.29 -4.67
N ILE A 18 37.50 38.04 -5.09
CA ILE A 18 37.92 36.80 -5.79
C ILE A 18 37.98 35.62 -4.82
N ILE A 19 38.43 35.81 -3.57
CA ILE A 19 38.43 34.73 -2.55
C ILE A 19 36.99 34.39 -2.11
N CYS A 20 36.07 35.36 -2.10
CA CYS A 20 34.68 35.13 -1.69
C CYS A 20 33.78 34.52 -2.79
N THR A 21 34.24 34.46 -4.05
CA THR A 21 33.48 33.88 -5.18
C THR A 21 33.91 32.44 -5.53
N VAL A 22 35.05 31.96 -5.04
CA VAL A 22 35.58 30.63 -5.38
C VAL A 22 35.20 29.53 -4.36
N PHE A 23 34.57 29.88 -3.24
CA PHE A 23 34.17 28.93 -2.18
C PHE A 23 32.65 28.81 -1.95
N SER A 24 31.83 29.11 -2.96
CA SER A 24 30.45 28.61 -3.00
C SER A 24 30.43 27.14 -3.47
N GLY A 25 31.19 26.29 -2.79
CA GLY A 25 30.96 24.86 -2.88
C GLY A 25 29.56 24.60 -2.35
N GLN A 26 28.61 24.27 -3.22
CA GLN A 26 27.32 23.76 -2.80
C GLN A 26 27.58 22.51 -1.95
N LEU A 27 27.58 22.68 -0.62
CA LEU A 27 27.28 21.60 0.31
C LEU A 27 25.84 21.15 0.00
N ARG A 28 25.68 20.30 -1.02
CA ARG A 28 24.49 19.47 -1.09
C ARG A 28 24.59 18.58 0.14
N ALA A 29 23.69 18.80 1.10
CA ALA A 29 23.48 17.85 2.17
C ALA A 29 23.33 16.47 1.53
N GLN A 30 24.27 15.57 1.83
CA GLN A 30 24.23 14.22 1.30
C GLN A 30 22.90 13.60 1.72
N GLU A 31 22.12 13.12 0.75
CA GLU A 31 20.84 12.46 1.00
C GLU A 31 21.05 11.36 2.04
N GLN A 32 20.40 11.49 3.21
CA GLN A 32 20.50 10.48 4.26
C GLN A 32 19.73 9.25 3.79
N ARG A 33 20.44 8.13 3.64
CA ARG A 33 19.90 6.84 3.21
C ARG A 33 20.05 5.86 4.37
N VAL A 34 18.94 5.31 4.84
CA VAL A 34 18.92 4.36 5.97
C VAL A 34 18.17 3.11 5.56
N ALA A 35 18.72 1.94 5.89
CA ALA A 35 18.08 0.67 5.57
C ALA A 35 17.86 -0.20 6.81
N LEU A 36 16.72 -0.89 6.87
CA LEU A 36 16.48 -2.04 7.75
C LEU A 36 16.45 -3.30 6.89
N VAL A 37 17.30 -4.27 7.20
CA VAL A 37 17.43 -5.52 6.45
C VAL A 37 17.32 -6.71 7.39
N ILE A 38 16.27 -7.52 7.24
CA ILE A 38 16.00 -8.66 8.11
C ILE A 38 15.90 -9.95 7.28
N GLY A 39 16.65 -10.98 7.68
CA GLY A 39 16.60 -12.32 7.08
C GLY A 39 16.31 -13.40 8.12
N ASN A 40 15.12 -13.98 8.10
CA ASN A 40 14.74 -15.07 9.02
C ASN A 40 14.65 -16.41 8.29
N ALA A 41 15.46 -17.36 8.72
CA ALA A 41 15.60 -18.68 8.09
C ALA A 41 15.46 -19.84 9.07
N THR A 42 15.99 -19.73 10.30
CA THR A 42 16.14 -20.85 11.23
C THR A 42 14.90 -21.08 12.11
N TYR A 43 13.71 -21.06 11.52
CA TYR A 43 12.47 -21.37 12.23
C TYR A 43 12.45 -22.83 12.69
N GLU A 44 11.99 -23.07 13.92
CA GLU A 44 11.99 -24.42 14.53
C GLU A 44 11.24 -25.47 13.69
N ASN A 45 10.08 -25.11 13.12
CA ASN A 45 9.19 -26.08 12.44
C ASN A 45 9.21 -25.99 10.90
N SER A 46 9.78 -24.94 10.32
CA SER A 46 9.74 -24.70 8.87
C SER A 46 10.92 -23.83 8.42
N PRO A 47 12.16 -24.32 8.51
CA PRO A 47 13.33 -23.54 8.13
C PRO A 47 13.32 -23.21 6.63
N LEU A 48 13.91 -22.08 6.27
CA LEU A 48 14.08 -21.61 4.89
C LEU A 48 15.57 -21.58 4.53
N ALA A 49 15.92 -21.83 3.26
CA ALA A 49 17.32 -21.96 2.86
C ALA A 49 18.01 -20.61 2.61
N ASN A 50 17.28 -19.66 2.00
CA ASN A 50 17.86 -18.47 1.38
C ASN A 50 17.73 -17.13 2.14
N PRO A 51 16.79 -16.90 3.07
CA PRO A 51 16.59 -15.58 3.67
C PRO A 51 17.82 -14.93 4.30
N VAL A 52 18.72 -15.71 4.93
CA VAL A 52 19.96 -15.18 5.51
C VAL A 52 20.94 -14.74 4.42
N ASN A 53 21.06 -15.49 3.32
CA ASN A 53 21.89 -15.10 2.19
C ASN A 53 21.30 -13.84 1.51
N ASP A 54 19.99 -13.82 1.32
CA ASP A 54 19.26 -12.70 0.74
C ASP A 54 19.47 -11.40 1.53
N ALA A 55 19.27 -11.46 2.85
CA ALA A 55 19.48 -10.32 3.72
C ALA A 55 20.95 -9.89 3.77
N THR A 56 21.89 -10.82 3.81
CA THR A 56 23.33 -10.50 3.86
C THR A 56 23.78 -9.81 2.57
N ASP A 57 23.46 -10.40 1.41
CA ASP A 57 23.87 -9.86 0.12
C ASP A 57 23.16 -8.51 -0.18
N MET A 58 21.92 -8.34 0.30
CA MET A 58 21.18 -7.06 0.25
C MET A 58 21.82 -5.98 1.14
N ALA A 59 22.18 -6.33 2.38
CA ALA A 59 22.84 -5.40 3.30
C ALA A 59 24.17 -4.90 2.73
N ASP A 60 25.00 -5.81 2.22
CA ASP A 60 26.28 -5.48 1.58
C ASP A 60 26.07 -4.57 0.36
N LYS A 61 25.06 -4.90 -0.47
CA LYS A 61 24.72 -4.10 -1.64
C LYS A 61 24.29 -2.69 -1.26
N LEU A 62 23.39 -2.54 -0.29
CA LEU A 62 22.92 -1.25 0.19
C LEU A 62 24.02 -0.41 0.83
N SER A 63 24.89 -1.05 1.62
CA SER A 63 26.06 -0.39 2.20
C SER A 63 26.98 0.18 1.12
N SER A 64 27.24 -0.61 0.06
CA SER A 64 28.03 -0.14 -1.10
C SER A 64 27.38 1.04 -1.86
N LEU A 65 26.06 1.21 -1.72
CA LEU A 65 25.26 2.29 -2.33
C LEU A 65 25.05 3.48 -1.38
N GLY A 66 25.75 3.49 -0.23
CA GLY A 66 25.77 4.60 0.71
C GLY A 66 24.61 4.63 1.71
N PHE A 67 23.93 3.50 1.92
CA PHE A 67 22.96 3.38 3.02
C PHE A 67 23.67 3.12 4.36
N ASP A 68 23.18 3.74 5.43
CA ASP A 68 23.41 3.30 6.81
C ASP A 68 22.48 2.12 7.11
N VAL A 69 23.04 0.91 7.19
CA VAL A 69 22.28 -0.35 7.23
C VAL A 69 22.19 -0.90 8.65
N VAL A 70 20.97 -1.10 9.13
CA VAL A 70 20.63 -1.93 10.30
C VAL A 70 20.28 -3.32 9.77
N SER A 71 21.15 -4.31 9.99
CA SER A 71 20.98 -5.67 9.46
C SER A 71 20.94 -6.71 10.58
N HIS A 72 19.92 -7.56 10.56
CA HIS A 72 19.79 -8.66 11.52
C HIS A 72 19.32 -9.95 10.82
N ASN A 73 19.88 -11.07 11.24
CA ASN A 73 19.51 -12.39 10.76
C ASN A 73 18.95 -13.23 11.92
N ASN A 74 17.90 -14.01 11.63
CA ASN A 74 17.26 -14.92 12.57
C ASN A 74 16.86 -14.25 13.90
N ILE A 75 16.10 -13.17 13.79
CA ILE A 75 15.72 -12.37 14.96
C ILE A 75 14.80 -13.16 15.90
N SER A 76 15.03 -13.00 17.20
CA SER A 76 14.16 -13.51 18.26
C SER A 76 13.13 -12.47 18.69
N MET A 77 12.10 -12.91 19.39
CA MET A 77 11.05 -12.03 19.90
C MET A 77 11.56 -10.92 20.82
N ARG A 78 12.62 -11.18 21.58
CA ARG A 78 13.17 -10.20 22.53
C ARG A 78 13.94 -9.08 21.83
N GLU A 79 14.41 -9.31 20.61
CA GLU A 79 15.25 -8.37 19.86
C GLU A 79 14.41 -7.38 19.04
N ILE A 80 13.16 -7.70 18.72
CA ILE A 80 12.28 -6.88 17.88
C ILE A 80 12.25 -5.42 18.33
N GLY A 81 12.01 -5.18 19.63
CA GLY A 81 11.90 -3.83 20.18
C GLY A 81 13.18 -3.01 19.99
N SER A 82 14.35 -3.61 20.27
CA SER A 82 15.64 -2.93 20.10
C SER A 82 15.97 -2.67 18.62
N ILE A 83 15.68 -3.61 17.72
CA ILE A 83 15.94 -3.47 16.28
C ILE A 83 15.11 -2.33 15.68
N LEU A 84 13.81 -2.31 15.99
CA LEU A 84 12.92 -1.24 15.51
C LEU A 84 13.30 0.13 16.10
N SER A 85 13.73 0.17 17.37
CA SER A 85 14.23 1.39 18.01
C SER A 85 15.53 1.88 17.38
N GLU A 86 16.45 0.98 17.04
CA GLU A 86 17.70 1.32 16.37
C GLU A 86 17.43 1.90 14.98
N PHE A 87 16.61 1.23 14.19
CA PHE A 87 16.20 1.72 12.87
C PHE A 87 15.55 3.11 12.95
N ARG A 88 14.59 3.29 13.86
CA ARG A 88 13.95 4.58 14.11
C ARG A 88 14.96 5.67 14.48
N SER A 89 15.96 5.36 15.31
CA SER A 89 16.94 6.35 15.78
C SER A 89 17.86 6.89 14.69
N LYS A 90 18.04 6.14 13.59
CA LYS A 90 18.86 6.54 12.44
C LYS A 90 18.09 7.40 11.44
N LEU A 91 16.76 7.29 11.42
CA LEU A 91 15.91 8.06 10.50
C LEU A 91 15.81 9.53 10.93
N LYS A 92 15.85 10.41 9.94
CA LYS A 92 15.63 11.86 10.09
C LYS A 92 14.59 12.34 9.08
N PRO A 93 13.89 13.46 9.35
CA PRO A 93 13.02 14.09 8.36
C PRO A 93 13.75 14.29 7.03
N GLY A 94 13.10 13.87 5.94
CA GLY A 94 13.65 13.93 4.58
C GLY A 94 14.57 12.77 4.18
N SER A 95 14.81 11.77 5.05
CA SER A 95 15.62 10.60 4.70
C SER A 95 14.96 9.75 3.62
N VAL A 96 15.78 9.03 2.85
CA VAL A 96 15.35 7.86 2.08
C VAL A 96 15.46 6.65 3.00
N ALA A 97 14.35 5.99 3.25
CA ALA A 97 14.30 4.76 4.02
C ALA A 97 14.09 3.56 3.10
N LEU A 98 14.80 2.48 3.38
CA LEU A 98 14.59 1.20 2.72
C LEU A 98 14.38 0.10 3.76
N VAL A 99 13.39 -0.75 3.54
CA VAL A 99 13.15 -1.93 4.35
C VAL A 99 13.22 -3.14 3.45
N PHE A 100 14.04 -4.11 3.80
CA PHE A 100 14.09 -5.41 3.16
C PHE A 100 13.79 -6.50 4.19
N TYR A 101 12.87 -7.38 3.87
CA TYR A 101 12.56 -8.56 4.67
C TYR A 101 12.54 -9.80 3.80
N ALA A 102 13.27 -10.84 4.24
CA ALA A 102 13.19 -12.19 3.70
C ALA A 102 12.85 -13.18 4.82
N GLY A 103 11.91 -14.09 4.58
CA GLY A 103 11.47 -15.08 5.58
C GLY A 103 10.00 -15.49 5.44
N HIS A 104 9.40 -16.04 6.50
CA HIS A 104 7.95 -16.31 6.52
C HIS A 104 7.15 -15.02 6.68
N GLY A 105 6.00 -14.96 6.01
CA GLY A 105 5.02 -13.88 6.18
C GLY A 105 3.63 -14.44 6.46
N ILE A 106 2.98 -13.95 7.53
CA ILE A 106 1.63 -14.34 7.93
C ILE A 106 0.68 -13.16 7.76
N GLN A 107 -0.50 -13.40 7.20
CA GLN A 107 -1.58 -12.42 7.21
C GLN A 107 -2.69 -12.84 8.17
N ILE A 108 -3.03 -11.96 9.12
CA ILE A 108 -4.20 -12.12 9.99
C ILE A 108 -5.05 -10.84 9.92
N LYS A 109 -6.35 -10.99 9.62
CA LYS A 109 -7.34 -9.88 9.60
C LYS A 109 -6.90 -8.66 8.76
N GLY A 110 -6.25 -8.90 7.62
CA GLY A 110 -5.78 -7.82 6.73
C GLY A 110 -4.44 -7.21 7.10
N GLU A 111 -3.75 -7.71 8.13
CA GLU A 111 -2.44 -7.20 8.55
C GLU A 111 -1.34 -8.24 8.32
N ASN A 112 -0.16 -7.76 7.93
CA ASN A 112 1.01 -8.59 7.69
C ASN A 112 1.92 -8.65 8.91
N TYR A 113 2.37 -9.86 9.21
CA TYR A 113 3.25 -10.18 10.31
C TYR A 113 4.45 -10.99 9.83
N PHE A 114 5.61 -10.69 10.39
CA PHE A 114 6.88 -11.36 10.13
C PHE A 114 7.34 -12.07 11.41
N PRO A 115 7.10 -13.38 11.52
CA PRO A 115 7.42 -14.12 12.73
C PRO A 115 8.92 -14.11 13.03
N ALA A 116 9.24 -14.01 14.32
CA ALA A 116 10.58 -14.29 14.82
C ALA A 116 10.93 -15.78 14.64
N VAL A 117 12.21 -16.14 14.65
CA VAL A 117 12.62 -17.55 14.48
C VAL A 117 12.26 -18.43 15.69
N ASP A 118 12.12 -17.82 16.88
CA ASP A 118 11.69 -18.46 18.12
C ASP A 118 10.18 -18.31 18.39
N ALA A 119 9.42 -17.87 17.39
CA ALA A 119 7.98 -17.64 17.48
C ALA A 119 7.22 -18.92 17.86
N LYS A 120 6.45 -18.86 18.95
CA LYS A 120 5.58 -19.94 19.41
C LYS A 120 4.14 -19.63 19.05
N ILE A 121 3.75 -19.97 17.82
CA ILE A 121 2.42 -19.69 17.28
C ILE A 121 1.57 -20.97 17.30
N GLN A 122 0.59 -21.02 18.20
CA GLN A 122 -0.39 -22.11 18.27
C GLN A 122 -1.76 -21.67 17.77
N THR A 123 -2.11 -20.41 18.01
CA THR A 123 -3.40 -19.79 17.69
C THR A 123 -3.19 -18.45 16.98
N GLU A 124 -4.24 -17.98 16.31
CA GLU A 124 -4.18 -16.75 15.51
C GLU A 124 -3.92 -15.51 16.37
N GLU A 125 -4.29 -15.59 17.66
CA GLU A 125 -4.09 -14.59 18.70
C GLU A 125 -2.63 -14.49 19.17
N ASP A 126 -1.82 -15.53 18.94
CA ASP A 126 -0.40 -15.51 19.27
C ASP A 126 0.41 -14.67 18.27
N VAL A 127 -0.03 -14.60 17.01
CA VAL A 127 0.72 -14.01 15.90
C VAL A 127 1.20 -12.58 16.19
N PRO A 128 0.37 -11.64 16.68
CA PRO A 128 0.82 -10.27 16.96
C PRO A 128 1.87 -10.18 18.05
N ASN A 129 1.88 -11.14 18.99
CA ASN A 129 2.82 -11.18 20.11
C ASN A 129 4.07 -12.04 19.80
N GLN A 130 4.15 -12.60 18.59
CA GLN A 130 5.21 -13.53 18.16
C GLN A 130 5.88 -13.08 16.84
N SER A 131 5.61 -11.84 16.40
CA SER A 131 6.03 -11.33 15.10
C SER A 131 6.28 -9.82 15.11
N ILE A 132 6.99 -9.32 14.10
CA ILE A 132 6.93 -7.89 13.73
C ILE A 132 5.66 -7.66 12.90
N ALA A 133 4.85 -6.68 13.24
CA ALA A 133 3.77 -6.24 12.35
C ALA A 133 4.33 -5.24 11.32
N ILE A 134 4.02 -5.40 10.03
CA ILE A 134 4.45 -4.44 9.00
C ILE A 134 3.99 -3.01 9.34
N ARG A 135 2.83 -2.88 10.01
CA ARG A 135 2.28 -1.62 10.45
C ARG A 135 3.25 -0.86 11.37
N GLN A 136 3.94 -1.55 12.29
CA GLN A 136 4.93 -0.91 13.15
C GLN A 136 6.07 -0.28 12.34
N ILE A 137 6.49 -0.94 11.26
CA ILE A 137 7.50 -0.40 10.35
C ILE A 137 6.92 0.80 9.61
N MET A 138 5.70 0.71 9.07
CA MET A 138 5.05 1.84 8.37
C MET A 138 4.85 3.07 9.28
N ASP A 139 4.46 2.85 10.54
CA ASP A 139 4.31 3.91 11.53
C ASP A 139 5.66 4.60 11.82
N ILE A 140 6.75 3.84 11.95
CA ILE A 140 8.10 4.40 12.09
C ILE A 140 8.46 5.28 10.88
N LEU A 141 8.14 4.82 9.67
CA LEU A 141 8.44 5.57 8.44
C LEU A 141 7.63 6.87 8.36
N ASP A 142 6.32 6.84 8.65
CA ASP A 142 5.48 8.04 8.67
C ASP A 142 5.90 9.03 9.75
N GLU A 143 6.11 8.57 10.98
CA GLU A 143 6.51 9.41 12.11
C GLU A 143 7.88 10.06 11.88
N SER A 144 8.78 9.38 11.17
CA SER A 144 10.11 9.90 10.83
C SER A 144 10.10 10.95 9.73
N LYS A 145 8.96 11.17 9.06
CA LYS A 145 8.80 12.14 7.96
C LYS A 145 9.86 11.96 6.87
N THR A 146 10.09 10.72 6.49
CA THR A 146 10.97 10.35 5.38
C THR A 146 10.44 10.94 4.06
N ARG A 147 11.35 11.23 3.12
CA ARG A 147 10.97 11.74 1.80
C ARG A 147 10.53 10.61 0.87
N LEU A 148 11.12 9.43 1.06
CA LEU A 148 10.92 8.24 0.23
C LEU A 148 11.06 6.99 1.08
N ASN A 149 10.13 6.06 0.92
CA ASN A 149 10.14 4.75 1.55
C ASN A 149 10.12 3.66 0.48
N LEU A 150 11.12 2.78 0.49
CA LEU A 150 11.17 1.60 -0.37
C LEU A 150 11.04 0.36 0.51
N VAL A 151 10.03 -0.48 0.29
CA VAL A 151 9.79 -1.67 1.12
C VAL A 151 9.78 -2.91 0.22
N PHE A 152 10.75 -3.79 0.40
CA PHE A 152 10.96 -5.00 -0.39
C PHE A 152 10.71 -6.24 0.46
N LEU A 153 9.73 -7.03 0.05
CA LEU A 153 9.24 -8.17 0.82
C LEU A 153 9.44 -9.47 0.03
N ASP A 154 10.53 -10.18 0.32
CA ASP A 154 10.83 -11.53 -0.16
C ASP A 154 10.33 -12.58 0.84
N ALA A 155 9.03 -12.51 1.15
CA ALA A 155 8.41 -13.37 2.13
C ALA A 155 7.66 -14.53 1.47
N CYS A 156 7.93 -15.76 1.94
CA CYS A 156 7.10 -16.91 1.63
C CYS A 156 5.72 -16.71 2.25
N ARG A 157 4.71 -16.77 1.36
CA ARG A 157 3.31 -16.48 1.65
C ARG A 157 2.51 -17.73 2.04
N ASN A 158 3.18 -18.88 2.18
CA ASN A 158 2.55 -20.03 2.83
C ASN A 158 2.51 -19.74 4.33
N ASN A 159 1.38 -20.00 4.98
CA ASN A 159 1.30 -19.91 6.43
C ASN A 159 1.73 -21.28 6.99
N PRO A 160 2.97 -21.47 7.48
CA PRO A 160 3.39 -22.75 8.03
C PRO A 160 2.61 -23.14 9.29
N PHE A 161 1.91 -22.19 9.91
CA PHE A 161 1.05 -22.36 11.09
C PHE A 161 -0.43 -22.57 10.72
N ALA A 162 -0.77 -22.63 9.42
CA ALA A 162 -2.15 -22.77 8.93
C ALA A 162 -2.90 -23.99 9.45
N ARG A 163 -2.20 -25.07 9.82
CA ARG A 163 -2.83 -26.29 10.37
C ARG A 163 -3.62 -26.02 11.67
N SER A 164 -3.31 -24.94 12.37
CA SER A 164 -4.00 -24.53 13.60
C SER A 164 -5.06 -23.44 13.39
N PHE A 165 -5.18 -22.87 12.19
CA PHE A 165 -6.10 -21.77 11.89
C PHE A 165 -7.29 -22.25 11.07
N ARG A 166 -8.51 -21.91 11.52
CA ARG A 166 -9.76 -22.31 10.84
C ARG A 166 -10.04 -21.52 9.54
N SER A 167 -9.25 -20.48 9.24
CA SER A 167 -9.39 -19.66 8.03
C SER A 167 -8.15 -18.79 7.76
N SER A 168 -7.03 -19.37 7.34
CA SER A 168 -5.88 -18.56 6.92
C SER A 168 -5.99 -18.15 5.45
N ALA A 169 -6.04 -16.84 5.17
CA ALA A 169 -5.81 -16.33 3.83
C ALA A 169 -4.35 -16.61 3.40
N SER A 170 -4.15 -17.00 2.14
CA SER A 170 -2.80 -17.31 1.61
C SER A 170 -2.00 -16.02 1.38
N GLY A 171 -0.98 -15.81 2.21
CA GLY A 171 0.05 -14.78 2.04
C GLY A 171 -0.28 -13.36 2.50
N LEU A 172 0.61 -12.39 2.24
CA LEU A 172 0.50 -10.98 2.67
C LEU A 172 -0.73 -10.19 2.15
N ALA A 173 -1.48 -9.56 3.05
CA ALA A 173 -2.41 -8.49 2.74
C ALA A 173 -1.74 -7.31 2.03
N ARG A 174 -2.57 -6.47 1.41
CA ARG A 174 -2.18 -5.10 1.08
C ARG A 174 -1.86 -4.31 2.34
N VAL A 175 -0.92 -3.38 2.21
CA VAL A 175 -0.52 -2.51 3.32
C VAL A 175 -1.00 -1.09 3.04
N SER A 176 -1.67 -0.47 4.01
CA SER A 176 -1.90 0.98 3.98
C SER A 176 -0.57 1.66 4.24
N ALA A 177 0.00 2.29 3.21
CA ALA A 177 1.34 2.88 3.26
C ALA A 177 1.26 4.41 3.30
N PRO A 178 2.17 5.09 4.01
CA PRO A 178 2.28 6.55 3.97
C PRO A 178 2.59 7.05 2.55
N THR A 179 2.24 8.30 2.24
CA THR A 179 2.62 8.94 0.97
C THR A 179 4.14 8.86 0.76
N GLY A 180 4.57 8.66 -0.49
CA GLY A 180 5.99 8.50 -0.81
C GLY A 180 6.53 7.10 -0.53
N THR A 181 5.65 6.09 -0.41
CA THR A 181 6.03 4.69 -0.19
C THR A 181 5.79 3.83 -1.41
N LEU A 182 6.82 3.10 -1.83
CA LEU A 182 6.75 2.05 -2.83
C LEU A 182 7.05 0.71 -2.18
N ILE A 183 6.11 -0.23 -2.28
CA ILE A 183 6.26 -1.59 -1.77
C ILE A 183 6.42 -2.53 -2.97
N SER A 184 7.45 -3.36 -2.97
CA SER A 184 7.64 -4.43 -3.94
C SER A 184 7.63 -5.79 -3.24
N TYR A 185 6.70 -6.63 -3.64
CA TYR A 185 6.52 -8.00 -3.15
C TYR A 185 7.16 -8.97 -4.15
N ALA A 186 7.81 -10.02 -3.64
CA ALA A 186 8.43 -11.05 -4.47
C ALA A 186 7.42 -11.86 -5.34
N THR A 187 6.13 -11.84 -5.00
CA THR A 187 5.05 -12.48 -5.76
C THR A 187 3.70 -11.78 -5.55
N ARG A 188 2.71 -12.05 -6.41
CA ARG A 188 1.34 -11.54 -6.32
C ARG A 188 0.63 -11.95 -5.02
N PRO A 189 -0.38 -11.16 -4.59
CA PRO A 189 -1.35 -11.59 -3.59
C PRO A 189 -1.90 -13.00 -3.82
N GLY A 190 -1.96 -13.83 -2.76
CA GLY A 190 -2.45 -15.21 -2.82
C GLY A 190 -1.43 -16.27 -3.27
N SER A 191 -0.33 -15.87 -3.91
CA SER A 191 0.69 -16.77 -4.47
C SER A 191 1.92 -16.90 -3.56
N VAL A 192 2.75 -17.92 -3.80
CA VAL A 192 3.97 -18.21 -3.02
C VAL A 192 5.21 -17.91 -3.86
N ALA A 193 6.20 -17.23 -3.27
CA ALA A 193 7.52 -17.04 -3.89
C ALA A 193 8.33 -18.34 -3.75
N ALA A 194 9.05 -18.72 -4.80
CA ALA A 194 9.92 -19.89 -4.72
C ALA A 194 11.23 -19.49 -4.03
N ASP A 195 11.68 -20.30 -3.07
CA ASP A 195 13.00 -20.15 -2.45
C ASP A 195 14.11 -20.15 -3.52
N GLY A 196 13.91 -20.81 -4.67
CA GLY A 196 14.91 -20.91 -5.73
C GLY A 196 15.95 -21.99 -5.47
N GLU A 197 16.80 -22.27 -6.47
CA GLU A 197 17.85 -23.29 -6.38
C GLU A 197 19.26 -22.69 -6.18
N GLY A 198 19.37 -21.36 -6.19
CA GLY A 198 20.63 -20.63 -6.07
C GLY A 198 20.94 -20.21 -4.63
N ARG A 199 22.03 -19.45 -4.47
CA ARG A 199 22.41 -18.82 -3.20
C ARG A 199 21.31 -17.91 -2.64
N ASN A 200 20.62 -17.21 -3.52
CA ASN A 200 19.57 -16.24 -3.20
C ASN A 200 18.21 -16.68 -3.74
N GLY A 201 17.15 -16.16 -3.14
CA GLY A 201 15.80 -16.18 -3.69
C GLY A 201 15.77 -15.59 -5.10
N LEU A 202 14.87 -16.10 -5.96
CA LEU A 202 14.80 -15.65 -7.35
C LEU A 202 14.54 -14.14 -7.43
N TYR A 203 13.62 -13.62 -6.62
CA TYR A 203 13.33 -12.19 -6.55
C TYR A 203 14.55 -11.39 -6.11
N THR A 204 15.15 -11.75 -4.98
CA THR A 204 16.34 -11.06 -4.45
C THR A 204 17.50 -11.06 -5.45
N SER A 205 17.78 -12.18 -6.12
CA SER A 205 18.85 -12.26 -7.12
C SER A 205 18.67 -11.25 -8.27
N LYS A 206 17.43 -11.05 -8.72
CA LYS A 206 17.10 -10.10 -9.79
C LYS A 206 17.12 -8.66 -9.29
N LEU A 207 16.62 -8.41 -8.09
CA LEU A 207 16.67 -7.11 -7.45
C LEU A 207 18.12 -6.63 -7.26
N LEU A 208 19.01 -7.47 -6.70
CA LEU A 208 20.43 -7.17 -6.52
C LEU A 208 21.13 -6.79 -7.83
N THR A 209 20.76 -7.46 -8.93
CA THR A 209 21.27 -7.15 -10.27
C THR A 209 20.85 -5.74 -10.70
N GLN A 210 19.55 -5.44 -10.57
CA GLN A 210 18.97 -4.15 -10.98
C GLN A 210 19.44 -2.97 -10.13
N MET A 211 19.84 -3.19 -8.87
CA MET A 211 20.43 -2.14 -8.02
C MET A 211 21.80 -1.63 -8.49
N ASN A 212 22.42 -2.25 -9.50
CA ASN A 212 23.62 -1.71 -10.16
C ASN A 212 23.30 -0.65 -11.22
N SER A 213 22.04 -0.57 -11.67
CA SER A 213 21.67 0.36 -12.72
C SER A 213 21.54 1.79 -12.18
N SER A 214 21.73 2.77 -13.07
CA SER A 214 21.37 4.17 -12.83
C SER A 214 19.92 4.46 -13.26
N GLU A 215 19.11 3.42 -13.46
CA GLU A 215 17.70 3.59 -13.82
C GLU A 215 16.89 4.05 -12.61
N GLN A 216 15.79 4.75 -12.90
CA GLN A 216 14.80 5.08 -11.89
C GLN A 216 14.21 3.80 -11.29
N ILE A 217 13.85 3.87 -10.00
CA ILE A 217 13.41 2.71 -9.23
C ILE A 217 12.19 2.00 -9.86
N GLU A 218 11.23 2.74 -10.42
CA GLU A 218 10.06 2.15 -11.06
C GLU A 218 10.44 1.33 -12.29
N LEU A 219 11.39 1.81 -13.09
CA LEU A 219 11.93 1.08 -14.24
C LEU A 219 12.72 -0.15 -13.79
N SER A 220 13.58 0.03 -12.79
CA SER A 220 14.39 -1.06 -12.21
C SER A 220 13.51 -2.20 -11.69
N LEU A 221 12.49 -1.89 -10.88
CA LEU A 221 11.58 -2.89 -10.33
C LEU A 221 10.71 -3.55 -11.41
N LYS A 222 10.37 -2.82 -12.46
CA LYS A 222 9.65 -3.40 -13.59
C LYS A 222 10.55 -4.37 -14.39
N SER A 223 11.85 -4.09 -14.52
CA SER A 223 12.83 -5.05 -15.02
C SER A 223 12.92 -6.29 -14.13
N VAL A 224 12.92 -6.13 -12.79
CA VAL A 224 12.83 -7.25 -11.84
C VAL A 224 11.58 -8.12 -12.10
N VAL A 225 10.40 -7.51 -12.26
CA VAL A 225 9.16 -8.25 -12.58
C VAL A 225 9.32 -9.09 -13.84
N SER A 226 9.83 -8.48 -14.92
CA SER A 226 10.02 -9.16 -16.21
C SER A 226 10.98 -10.34 -16.10
N GLU A 227 12.11 -10.13 -15.44
CA GLU A 227 13.14 -11.16 -15.27
C GLU A 227 12.70 -12.32 -14.37
N VAL A 228 12.01 -12.03 -13.26
CA VAL A 228 11.49 -13.06 -12.36
C VAL A 228 10.40 -13.88 -13.05
N LYS A 229 9.49 -13.22 -13.76
CA LYS A 229 8.43 -13.90 -14.52
C LYS A 229 9.02 -14.80 -15.61
N ALA A 230 10.03 -14.31 -16.34
CA ALA A 230 10.71 -15.10 -17.37
C ALA A 230 11.45 -16.31 -16.76
N ALA A 231 12.27 -16.09 -15.73
CA ALA A 231 13.06 -17.13 -15.08
C ALA A 231 12.19 -18.20 -14.39
N SER A 232 11.06 -17.79 -13.80
CA SER A 232 10.11 -18.71 -13.17
C SER A 232 9.13 -19.37 -14.13
N ARG A 233 9.20 -19.06 -15.45
CA ARG A 233 8.23 -19.49 -16.47
C ARG A 233 6.79 -19.11 -16.11
N GLY A 234 6.61 -17.91 -15.54
CA GLY A 234 5.31 -17.37 -15.14
C GLY A 234 4.80 -17.86 -13.78
N LYS A 235 5.55 -18.68 -13.05
CA LYS A 235 5.13 -19.19 -11.73
C LYS A 235 5.23 -18.16 -10.61
N GLN A 236 6.16 -17.22 -10.74
CA GLN A 236 6.37 -16.15 -9.78
C GLN A 236 6.29 -14.82 -10.52
N GLU A 237 5.46 -13.92 -10.00
CA GLU A 237 5.21 -12.62 -10.61
C GLU A 237 5.27 -11.56 -9.51
N PRO A 238 6.40 -10.84 -9.37
CA PRO A 238 6.52 -9.78 -8.38
C PRO A 238 5.45 -8.71 -8.58
N TRP A 239 5.04 -8.09 -7.48
CA TRP A 239 3.94 -7.13 -7.46
C TRP A 239 4.40 -5.84 -6.79
N MET A 240 3.89 -4.70 -7.24
CA MET A 240 4.23 -3.39 -6.68
C MET A 240 2.98 -2.63 -6.23
N GLU A 241 3.08 -1.93 -5.11
CA GLU A 241 2.02 -1.09 -4.56
C GLU A 241 2.57 0.25 -4.08
N GLY A 242 1.71 1.27 -4.10
CA GLY A 242 2.07 2.62 -3.72
C GLY A 242 2.68 3.45 -4.85
N SER A 243 3.11 4.64 -4.50
CA SER A 243 3.76 5.59 -5.41
C SER A 243 4.68 6.53 -4.66
N ILE A 244 5.66 7.02 -5.39
CA ILE A 244 6.72 7.87 -4.86
C ILE A 244 6.67 9.23 -5.53
N GLU A 245 7.19 10.22 -4.82
CA GLU A 245 7.35 11.57 -5.34
C GLU A 245 8.82 11.83 -5.70
N GLY A 246 9.02 12.38 -6.90
CA GLY A 246 10.34 12.63 -7.45
C GLY A 246 11.02 11.37 -7.99
N GLU A 247 12.33 11.47 -8.17
CA GLU A 247 13.15 10.40 -8.76
C GLU A 247 14.05 9.77 -7.70
N PHE A 248 14.30 8.47 -7.83
CA PHE A 248 15.31 7.76 -7.06
C PHE A 248 15.98 6.70 -7.92
N CYS A 249 17.31 6.65 -7.85
CA CYS A 249 18.13 5.65 -8.50
C CYS A 249 19.22 5.21 -7.51
N PHE A 250 19.44 3.91 -7.38
CA PHE A 250 20.38 3.35 -6.40
C PHE A 250 21.80 3.87 -6.59
N ALA A 251 22.33 3.74 -7.81
CA ALA A 251 23.68 4.18 -8.19
C ALA A 251 23.76 5.66 -8.60
N GLY A 252 22.72 6.45 -8.28
CA GLY A 252 22.56 7.84 -8.74
C GLY A 252 21.88 7.90 -10.11
N CYS A 253 20.96 8.83 -10.27
CA CYS A 253 20.29 9.06 -11.54
C CYS A 253 21.30 9.75 -12.45
N GLY A 254 21.71 9.09 -13.52
CA GLY A 254 22.62 9.68 -14.50
C GLY A 254 22.06 11.03 -14.92
N ALA A 255 22.88 12.09 -14.84
CA ALA A 255 22.47 13.39 -15.32
C ALA A 255 22.07 13.26 -16.80
N SER A 256 20.78 13.39 -17.10
CA SER A 256 20.34 13.58 -18.47
C SER A 256 21.18 14.72 -19.07
N PRO A 257 21.80 14.57 -20.25
CA PRO A 257 22.55 15.64 -20.86
C PRO A 257 21.64 16.86 -20.94
N GLN A 258 22.00 17.92 -20.22
CA GLN A 258 21.30 19.19 -20.31
C GLN A 258 21.27 19.57 -21.79
N VAL A 259 20.06 19.58 -22.35
CA VAL A 259 19.81 19.97 -23.74
C VAL A 259 20.31 21.41 -23.90
N SER A 260 21.53 21.55 -24.40
CA SER A 260 22.09 22.83 -24.83
C SER A 260 21.28 23.30 -26.03
N THR A 261 20.54 24.39 -25.84
CA THR A 261 19.80 25.08 -26.90
C THR A 261 20.78 25.64 -27.95
N ALA A 262 21.02 24.89 -29.02
CA ALA A 262 21.57 25.39 -30.27
C ALA A 262 20.86 24.69 -31.45
N PRO A 263 20.23 25.43 -32.38
CA PRO A 263 19.47 24.82 -33.47
C PRO A 263 20.38 24.47 -34.64
N ALA A 264 20.45 23.18 -35.01
CA ALA A 264 21.00 22.69 -36.28
C ALA A 264 20.37 21.30 -36.59
N PRO A 265 20.36 20.84 -37.86
CA PRO A 265 19.13 20.56 -38.59
C PRO A 265 18.56 19.15 -38.40
N VAL A 266 17.25 19.06 -38.60
CA VAL A 266 16.44 17.84 -38.72
C VAL A 266 17.10 16.79 -39.61
N VAL A 267 17.53 15.70 -38.98
CA VAL A 267 17.61 14.38 -39.60
C VAL A 267 16.69 13.50 -38.78
N ALA A 268 15.70 12.91 -39.43
CA ALA A 268 14.75 11.99 -38.82
C ALA A 268 15.49 10.78 -38.22
N ALA A 269 15.73 10.84 -36.92
CA ALA A 269 16.12 9.69 -36.11
C ALA A 269 14.85 9.17 -35.46
N GLU A 270 14.65 7.86 -35.55
CA GLU A 270 13.60 7.12 -34.85
C GLU A 270 13.54 7.59 -33.40
N THR A 271 12.48 8.32 -33.08
CA THR A 271 12.27 8.90 -31.76
C THR A 271 12.26 7.76 -30.76
N ASP A 272 13.21 7.79 -29.83
CA ASP A 272 13.41 6.82 -28.76
C ASP A 272 12.08 6.54 -28.04
N SER A 273 11.38 5.50 -28.48
CA SER A 273 10.02 5.15 -28.03
C SER A 273 9.96 4.97 -26.52
N SER A 274 11.10 4.60 -25.92
CA SER A 274 11.32 4.46 -24.49
C SER A 274 11.23 5.77 -23.72
N SER A 275 11.82 6.86 -24.22
CA SER A 275 11.83 8.15 -23.54
C SER A 275 10.48 8.86 -23.64
N ILE A 276 9.81 8.72 -24.79
CA ILE A 276 8.45 9.24 -25.00
C ILE A 276 7.45 8.52 -24.09
N GLU A 277 7.53 7.19 -24.05
CA GLU A 277 6.66 6.39 -23.19
C GLU A 277 6.86 6.69 -21.70
N LEU A 278 8.11 6.86 -21.25
CA LEU A 278 8.42 7.29 -19.88
C LEU A 278 7.77 8.64 -19.56
N SER A 279 7.88 9.61 -20.47
CA SER A 279 7.27 10.93 -20.27
C SER A 279 5.74 10.88 -20.20
N PHE A 280 5.10 10.00 -20.98
CA PHE A 280 3.66 9.77 -20.89
C PHE A 280 3.33 9.17 -19.52
N TRP A 281 4.05 8.12 -19.12
CA TRP A 281 3.85 7.47 -17.83
C TRP A 281 4.02 8.45 -16.67
N ASP A 282 5.05 9.29 -16.68
CA ASP A 282 5.28 10.31 -15.65
C ASP A 282 4.13 11.31 -15.52
N SER A 283 3.46 11.63 -16.62
CA SER A 283 2.30 12.53 -16.60
C SER A 283 1.06 11.92 -15.95
N ILE A 284 0.92 10.59 -15.98
CA ILE A 284 -0.27 9.89 -15.47
C ILE A 284 -0.02 9.08 -14.21
N LYS A 285 1.23 8.81 -13.81
CA LYS A 285 1.56 7.86 -12.73
C LYS A 285 0.94 8.21 -11.37
N ASN A 286 0.62 9.49 -11.16
CA ASN A 286 -0.04 10.02 -9.96
C ASN A 286 -1.49 10.46 -10.20
N SER A 287 -2.04 10.17 -11.38
CA SER A 287 -3.42 10.51 -11.70
C SER A 287 -4.41 9.73 -10.84
N SER A 288 -5.47 10.41 -10.41
CA SER A 288 -6.63 9.82 -9.74
C SER A 288 -7.76 9.45 -10.74
N ASN A 289 -7.50 9.55 -12.05
CA ASN A 289 -8.47 9.27 -13.10
C ASN A 289 -8.14 7.95 -13.81
N PRO A 290 -9.02 6.93 -13.78
CA PRO A 290 -8.78 5.68 -14.49
C PRO A 290 -8.67 5.85 -16.02
N GLU A 291 -9.30 6.87 -16.62
CA GLU A 291 -9.20 7.09 -18.07
C GLU A 291 -7.76 7.38 -18.53
N ASP A 292 -6.94 7.98 -17.68
CA ASP A 292 -5.56 8.33 -18.04
C ASP A 292 -4.71 7.06 -18.24
N PHE A 293 -4.96 6.03 -17.42
CA PHE A 293 -4.32 4.72 -17.56
C PHE A 293 -4.90 3.91 -18.73
N ARG A 294 -6.21 4.04 -19.02
CA ARG A 294 -6.82 3.45 -20.23
C ARG A 294 -6.24 4.07 -21.51
N ALA A 295 -6.04 5.38 -21.51
CA ALA A 295 -5.42 6.11 -22.62
C ALA A 295 -3.98 5.66 -22.84
N TYR A 296 -3.21 5.48 -21.77
CA TYR A 296 -1.87 4.90 -21.86
C TYR A 296 -1.88 3.50 -22.48
N LEU A 297 -2.76 2.61 -22.03
CA LEU A 297 -2.86 1.24 -22.55
C LEU A 297 -3.34 1.18 -24.01
N ALA A 298 -4.18 2.12 -24.43
CA ALA A 298 -4.61 2.24 -25.82
C ALA A 298 -3.44 2.67 -26.72
N GLN A 299 -2.60 3.59 -26.24
CA GLN A 299 -1.45 4.11 -26.98
C GLN A 299 -0.24 3.16 -26.96
N TYR A 300 -0.05 2.43 -25.86
CA TYR A 300 1.04 1.49 -25.64
C TYR A 300 0.52 0.12 -25.18
N PRO A 301 -0.16 -0.66 -26.05
CA PRO A 301 -0.77 -1.95 -25.66
C PRO A 301 0.23 -3.04 -25.26
N LYS A 302 1.52 -2.86 -25.60
CA LYS A 302 2.65 -3.69 -25.17
C LYS A 302 3.75 -2.82 -24.54
N GLY A 303 3.31 -1.71 -23.94
CA GLY A 303 4.16 -0.67 -23.41
C GLY A 303 4.99 -1.11 -22.21
N LYS A 304 6.05 -0.36 -21.91
CA LYS A 304 6.87 -0.62 -20.73
C LYS A 304 6.08 -0.54 -19.42
N PHE A 305 5.02 0.25 -19.31
CA PHE A 305 4.23 0.37 -18.08
C PHE A 305 2.87 -0.31 -18.20
N GLU A 306 2.65 -1.17 -19.20
CA GLU A 306 1.38 -1.89 -19.43
C GLU A 306 0.87 -2.57 -18.15
N SER A 307 1.72 -3.36 -17.48
CA SER A 307 1.34 -4.03 -16.24
C SER A 307 1.06 -3.03 -15.10
N LEU A 308 1.82 -1.95 -15.00
CA LEU A 308 1.60 -0.92 -13.98
C LEU A 308 0.30 -0.14 -14.23
N ALA A 309 -0.02 0.16 -15.49
CA ALA A 309 -1.26 0.81 -15.88
C ALA A 309 -2.48 -0.09 -15.62
N HIS A 310 -2.39 -1.39 -15.95
CA HIS A 310 -3.40 -2.37 -15.55
C HIS A 310 -3.55 -2.44 -14.03
N ASN A 311 -2.45 -2.42 -13.27
CA ASN A 311 -2.51 -2.42 -11.82
C ASN A 311 -3.16 -1.14 -11.25
N ARG A 312 -2.90 0.01 -11.85
CA ARG A 312 -3.55 1.28 -11.48
C ARG A 312 -5.05 1.24 -11.78
N LEU A 313 -5.45 0.70 -12.92
CA LEU A 313 -6.86 0.45 -13.23
C LEU A 313 -7.49 -0.53 -12.24
N ASP A 314 -6.81 -1.62 -11.90
CA ASP A 314 -7.26 -2.57 -10.88
C ASP A 314 -7.34 -1.91 -9.50
N GLN A 315 -6.45 -0.96 -9.18
CA GLN A 315 -6.55 -0.14 -7.96
C GLN A 315 -7.76 0.78 -8.00
N PHE A 316 -8.15 1.35 -9.14
CA PHE A 316 -9.42 2.07 -9.25
C PHE A 316 -10.61 1.14 -9.17
N THR A 317 -10.54 -0.05 -9.78
CA THR A 317 -11.57 -1.09 -9.73
C THR A 317 -11.66 -1.73 -8.35
N GLN A 318 -10.62 -1.67 -7.52
CA GLN A 318 -10.60 -2.19 -6.15
C GLN A 318 -10.68 -1.10 -5.08
N ALA A 319 -10.41 0.17 -5.39
CA ALA A 319 -10.82 1.30 -4.58
C ALA A 319 -12.29 1.60 -4.82
N THR A 320 -12.80 1.36 -6.04
CA THR A 320 -14.22 1.07 -6.24
C THR A 320 -14.53 -0.23 -5.50
N ALA A 321 -14.10 -1.46 -5.80
CA ALA A 321 -14.41 -2.71 -5.04
C ALA A 321 -14.01 -2.82 -3.54
N ALA A 322 -13.46 -1.78 -2.90
CA ALA A 322 -13.24 -1.68 -1.46
C ALA A 322 -14.06 -0.53 -0.84
N VAL A 323 -14.56 0.38 -1.68
CA VAL A 323 -15.70 1.29 -1.42
C VAL A 323 -17.02 0.69 -1.98
N GLU A 324 -16.93 -0.36 -2.79
CA GLU A 324 -17.96 -1.27 -3.31
C GLU A 324 -17.81 -2.53 -2.46
N ALA A 325 -18.73 -2.66 -1.49
CA ALA A 325 -19.37 -3.96 -1.34
C ALA A 325 -19.77 -4.49 -2.76
N PRO A 326 -19.76 -5.81 -2.98
CA PRO A 326 -19.61 -6.41 -4.30
C PRO A 326 -20.55 -5.79 -5.35
N ALA A 327 -20.05 -5.66 -6.59
CA ALA A 327 -20.78 -5.19 -7.77
C ALA A 327 -22.28 -5.54 -7.75
N PRO A 328 -23.17 -4.65 -8.26
CA PRO A 328 -24.59 -4.92 -8.32
C PRO A 328 -24.79 -6.24 -9.05
N ARG A 329 -25.15 -7.28 -8.29
CA ARG A 329 -25.76 -8.46 -8.87
C ARG A 329 -26.99 -7.91 -9.56
N THR A 330 -27.13 -8.18 -10.85
CA THR A 330 -28.42 -8.03 -11.53
C THR A 330 -29.47 -8.49 -10.53
N PRO A 331 -30.42 -7.64 -10.10
CA PRO A 331 -31.42 -8.08 -9.15
C PRO A 331 -31.99 -9.37 -9.72
N PRO A 332 -32.12 -10.45 -8.92
CA PRO A 332 -32.95 -11.53 -9.37
C PRO A 332 -34.24 -10.86 -9.83
N SER A 333 -34.69 -11.14 -11.04
CA SER A 333 -36.04 -10.78 -11.42
C SER A 333 -36.93 -11.53 -10.44
N HIS A 334 -37.24 -10.91 -9.31
CA HIS A 334 -38.15 -11.41 -8.31
C HIS A 334 -39.55 -11.21 -8.88
N THR A 335 -39.85 -12.02 -9.88
CA THR A 335 -41.23 -12.32 -10.22
C THR A 335 -41.77 -13.06 -9.00
N GLU A 336 -42.67 -12.41 -8.24
CA GLU A 336 -43.53 -12.98 -7.19
C GLU A 336 -43.03 -13.04 -5.72
N GLY A 337 -42.42 -11.97 -5.20
CA GLY A 337 -42.47 -11.70 -3.75
C GLY A 337 -43.57 -10.68 -3.44
N MET A 338 -44.67 -11.04 -2.77
CA MET A 338 -45.61 -10.02 -2.27
C MET A 338 -44.89 -9.17 -1.22
N MET A 339 -44.86 -7.85 -1.43
CA MET A 339 -44.38 -6.90 -0.43
C MET A 339 -45.28 -7.01 0.80
N VAL A 340 -44.67 -7.32 1.93
CA VAL A 340 -45.35 -7.59 3.21
C VAL A 340 -45.63 -6.29 3.95
N ASP A 341 -44.73 -5.31 3.85
CA ASP A 341 -44.85 -4.02 4.51
C ASP A 341 -43.86 -3.01 3.90
N SER A 342 -43.94 -1.74 4.28
CA SER A 342 -42.89 -0.75 4.00
C SER A 342 -42.91 0.42 4.99
N TYR A 343 -41.77 1.08 5.18
CA TYR A 343 -41.70 2.30 5.97
C TYR A 343 -40.69 3.31 5.44
N THR A 344 -40.86 4.55 5.87
CA THR A 344 -39.89 5.63 5.66
C THR A 344 -39.36 6.06 7.03
N ALA A 345 -38.05 6.25 7.15
CA ALA A 345 -37.42 6.65 8.41
C ALA A 345 -36.21 7.54 8.19
N ARG A 346 -35.96 8.43 9.14
CA ARG A 346 -34.68 9.14 9.22
C ARG A 346 -33.75 8.33 10.10
N LEU A 347 -32.63 7.88 9.55
CA LEU A 347 -31.58 7.22 10.32
C LEU A 347 -30.71 8.29 10.98
N SER A 348 -31.15 8.79 12.14
CA SER A 348 -30.47 9.89 12.82
C SER A 348 -29.20 9.42 13.54
N SER A 349 -28.46 10.37 14.11
CA SER A 349 -27.24 10.05 14.87
C SER A 349 -27.51 9.11 16.04
N LYS A 350 -28.74 9.00 16.54
CA LYS A 350 -29.08 8.07 17.64
C LYS A 350 -29.09 6.61 17.19
N ASP A 351 -29.37 6.36 15.93
CA ASP A 351 -29.45 5.02 15.36
C ASP A 351 -28.07 4.46 15.01
N HIS A 352 -27.06 5.32 15.04
CA HIS A 352 -25.66 4.96 14.77
C HIS A 352 -24.96 4.37 16.00
N PHE A 353 -25.61 4.27 17.15
CA PHE A 353 -25.00 3.76 18.37
C PHE A 353 -25.89 2.71 19.01
N ASN A 354 -25.26 1.64 19.51
CA ASN A 354 -25.98 0.66 20.32
C ASN A 354 -26.31 1.22 21.72
N SER A 355 -27.01 0.43 22.54
CA SER A 355 -27.36 0.80 23.92
C SER A 355 -26.17 1.13 24.82
N ASP A 356 -24.97 0.64 24.46
CA ASP A 356 -23.73 0.83 25.21
C ASP A 356 -22.92 2.04 24.70
N GLY A 357 -23.47 2.81 23.74
CA GLY A 357 -22.82 4.00 23.18
C GLY A 357 -21.71 3.71 22.17
N THR A 358 -21.58 2.46 21.70
CA THR A 358 -20.60 2.08 20.67
C THR A 358 -21.15 2.36 19.28
N ARG A 359 -20.36 3.01 18.42
CA ARG A 359 -20.76 3.32 17.05
C ARG A 359 -20.91 2.04 16.23
N LEU A 360 -22.10 1.86 15.67
CA LEU A 360 -22.44 0.79 14.74
C LEU A 360 -21.76 1.06 13.39
N LYS A 361 -21.22 0.00 12.77
CA LYS A 361 -20.44 0.08 11.52
C LYS A 361 -21.13 -0.61 10.35
N SER A 362 -22.35 -1.11 10.53
CA SER A 362 -23.10 -1.80 9.48
C SER A 362 -24.49 -1.18 9.31
N VAL A 363 -24.93 -1.08 8.05
CA VAL A 363 -26.26 -0.58 7.70
C VAL A 363 -27.35 -1.42 8.36
N ALA A 364 -27.19 -2.75 8.35
CA ALA A 364 -28.15 -3.66 8.98
C ALA A 364 -28.29 -3.40 10.49
N ASP A 365 -27.18 -3.10 11.19
CA ASP A 365 -27.22 -2.77 12.60
C ASP A 365 -27.88 -1.42 12.86
N ILE A 366 -27.62 -0.43 12.01
CA ILE A 366 -28.22 0.91 12.12
C ILE A 366 -29.73 0.84 11.89
N ILE A 367 -30.18 0.17 10.82
CA ILE A 367 -31.61 -0.05 10.55
C ILE A 367 -32.28 -0.83 11.69
N ARG A 368 -31.59 -1.84 12.23
CA ARG A 368 -32.09 -2.61 13.38
C ARG A 368 -32.18 -1.77 14.64
N GLN A 369 -31.21 -0.90 14.88
CA GLN A 369 -31.19 0.02 16.02
C GLN A 369 -32.32 1.05 15.90
N ASP A 370 -32.53 1.62 14.71
CA ASP A 370 -33.65 2.49 14.38
C ASP A 370 -35.00 1.82 14.62
N ARG A 371 -35.24 0.62 14.09
CA ARG A 371 -36.50 -0.11 14.36
C ARG A 371 -36.69 -0.47 15.83
N ALA A 372 -35.61 -0.72 16.56
CA ALA A 372 -35.68 -0.90 18.00
C ALA A 372 -36.02 0.42 18.72
N ASN A 373 -35.45 1.54 18.30
CA ASN A 373 -35.75 2.87 18.81
C ASN A 373 -37.23 3.22 18.61
N TYR A 374 -37.75 2.98 17.39
CA TYR A 374 -39.13 3.27 17.01
C TYR A 374 -40.17 2.43 17.77
N HIS A 375 -39.98 1.10 17.83
CA HIS A 375 -41.00 0.15 18.34
C HIS A 375 -40.85 -0.20 19.82
N LYS A 376 -39.62 -0.20 20.36
CA LYS A 376 -39.36 -0.62 21.75
C LYS A 376 -39.09 0.55 22.67
N PHE A 377 -38.30 1.54 22.23
CA PHE A 377 -37.83 2.61 23.11
C PHE A 377 -38.63 3.92 22.96
N ASN A 378 -39.58 3.96 22.03
CA ASN A 378 -40.40 5.14 21.71
C ASN A 378 -39.56 6.40 21.43
N VAL A 379 -38.36 6.19 20.88
CA VAL A 379 -37.45 7.23 20.40
C VAL A 379 -37.65 7.30 18.89
N ARG A 380 -38.22 8.41 18.41
CA ARG A 380 -38.63 8.59 17.02
C ARG A 380 -38.17 9.95 16.53
N ASP A 381 -37.89 10.04 15.24
CA ASP A 381 -37.65 11.28 14.52
C ASP A 381 -38.90 11.71 13.74
N ASN A 382 -38.98 13.00 13.37
CA ASN A 382 -40.18 13.60 12.78
C ASN A 382 -40.61 12.96 11.45
N ASP A 383 -39.67 12.36 10.73
CA ASP A 383 -39.88 11.74 9.42
C ASP A 383 -40.20 10.25 9.52
N ASP A 384 -40.23 9.68 10.73
CA ASP A 384 -40.41 8.25 10.93
C ASP A 384 -41.86 7.80 10.77
N ARG A 385 -42.04 6.80 9.93
CA ARG A 385 -43.27 6.03 9.81
C ARG A 385 -43.07 4.64 10.38
N GLY A 386 -44.14 4.12 10.97
CA GLY A 386 -44.16 2.79 11.56
C GLY A 386 -44.46 1.72 10.54
N ASP A 387 -44.02 0.51 10.88
CA ASP A 387 -44.30 -0.73 10.16
C ASP A 387 -44.81 -1.79 11.16
N ASN A 388 -45.57 -2.77 10.68
CA ASN A 388 -46.04 -3.89 11.50
C ASN A 388 -45.02 -5.02 11.55
N PHE A 389 -44.24 -5.23 10.49
CA PHE A 389 -43.36 -6.39 10.36
C PHE A 389 -42.21 -6.41 11.40
N PHE A 390 -41.51 -5.29 11.57
CA PHE A 390 -40.42 -5.10 12.53
C PHE A 390 -40.89 -4.61 13.90
N SER A 391 -42.20 -4.57 14.17
CA SER A 391 -42.70 -4.48 15.55
C SER A 391 -42.27 -5.73 16.36
N ASP A 392 -42.16 -6.88 15.70
CA ASP A 392 -41.62 -8.11 16.27
C ASP A 392 -40.08 -8.06 16.38
N LYS A 393 -39.56 -8.43 17.56
CA LYS A 393 -38.13 -8.47 17.85
C LYS A 393 -37.39 -9.51 17.02
N ASP A 394 -38.00 -10.67 16.76
CA ASP A 394 -37.35 -11.75 16.02
C ASP A 394 -37.21 -11.39 14.54
N ASN A 395 -38.18 -10.65 14.00
CA ASN A 395 -38.07 -10.07 12.66
C ASN A 395 -36.95 -9.01 12.57
N ARG A 396 -36.79 -8.16 13.59
CA ARG A 396 -35.64 -7.23 13.65
C ARG A 396 -34.29 -7.97 13.69
N GLY A 397 -34.24 -9.13 14.35
CA GLY A 397 -33.06 -9.99 14.36
C GLY A 397 -32.66 -10.52 12.97
N ARG A 398 -33.61 -10.56 12.03
CA ARG A 398 -33.40 -11.07 10.66
C ARG A 398 -32.95 -9.99 9.67
N ILE A 399 -32.90 -8.71 10.04
CA ILE A 399 -32.59 -7.59 9.13
C ILE A 399 -31.29 -7.80 8.37
N ALA A 400 -30.22 -8.28 9.02
CA ALA A 400 -28.95 -8.53 8.34
C ALA A 400 -29.09 -9.59 7.22
N ALA A 401 -29.76 -10.71 7.51
CA ALA A 401 -30.02 -11.77 6.53
C ALA A 401 -31.01 -11.35 5.44
N MET A 402 -31.95 -10.46 5.75
CA MET A 402 -32.90 -9.91 4.78
C MET A 402 -32.24 -8.90 3.86
N LEU A 403 -31.34 -8.07 4.38
CA LEU A 403 -30.57 -7.12 3.58
C LEU A 403 -29.56 -7.84 2.68
N GLU A 404 -28.95 -8.94 3.16
CA GLU A 404 -28.07 -9.80 2.35
C GLU A 404 -28.79 -10.41 1.14
N LYS A 405 -30.08 -10.71 1.27
CA LYS A 405 -30.94 -11.23 0.19
C LYS A 405 -31.67 -10.13 -0.59
N GLY A 406 -31.48 -8.87 -0.18
CA GLY A 406 -32.22 -7.71 -0.64
C GLY A 406 -31.41 -6.82 -1.56
N THR A 407 -31.83 -5.56 -1.68
CA THR A 407 -31.15 -4.56 -2.50
C THR A 407 -30.92 -3.27 -1.73
N ILE A 408 -29.72 -2.71 -1.88
CA ILE A 408 -29.35 -1.37 -1.42
C ILE A 408 -28.20 -0.91 -2.30
N ASP A 409 -28.28 0.32 -2.83
CA ASP A 409 -27.20 0.87 -3.63
C ASP A 409 -26.09 1.47 -2.75
N ASN A 410 -24.92 1.69 -3.37
CA ASN A 410 -23.74 2.14 -2.65
C ASN A 410 -23.88 3.57 -2.10
N ALA A 411 -24.57 4.47 -2.82
CA ALA A 411 -24.78 5.83 -2.36
C ALA A 411 -25.71 5.85 -1.15
N THR A 412 -26.76 5.03 -1.14
CA THR A 412 -27.63 4.82 0.02
C THR A 412 -26.84 4.24 1.20
N THR A 413 -26.00 3.22 0.97
CA THR A 413 -25.14 2.62 2.01
C THR A 413 -24.22 3.64 2.66
N GLU A 414 -23.47 4.40 1.86
CA GLU A 414 -22.57 5.45 2.34
C GLU A 414 -23.30 6.55 3.10
N SER A 415 -24.46 6.96 2.60
CA SER A 415 -25.30 7.96 3.26
C SER A 415 -25.77 7.47 4.64
N ILE A 416 -26.16 6.20 4.75
CA ILE A 416 -26.59 5.60 6.03
C ILE A 416 -25.43 5.46 7.01
N LEU A 417 -24.20 5.16 6.56
CA LEU A 417 -23.07 4.96 7.48
C LEU A 417 -22.47 6.28 7.99
N ASN A 418 -22.49 7.30 7.14
CA ASN A 418 -21.70 8.53 7.33
C ASN A 418 -22.55 9.79 7.48
N SER A 419 -23.87 9.70 7.42
CA SER A 419 -24.79 10.84 7.48
C SER A 419 -26.12 10.46 8.14
N THR A 420 -27.13 11.34 8.08
CA THR A 420 -28.45 11.08 8.68
C THR A 420 -29.59 11.11 7.63
N PRO A 421 -29.60 10.16 6.67
CA PRO A 421 -30.53 10.17 5.55
C PRO A 421 -31.96 9.85 5.95
N VAL A 422 -32.89 10.19 5.07
CA VAL A 422 -34.22 9.57 5.05
C VAL A 422 -34.18 8.42 4.06
N VAL A 423 -34.67 7.25 4.48
CA VAL A 423 -34.69 6.04 3.66
C VAL A 423 -36.11 5.49 3.56
N LEU A 424 -36.43 4.89 2.41
CA LEU A 424 -37.60 4.04 2.20
C LEU A 424 -37.14 2.58 2.25
N VAL A 425 -37.76 1.78 3.10
CA VAL A 425 -37.51 0.35 3.24
C VAL A 425 -38.75 -0.43 2.83
N ASN A 426 -38.66 -1.15 1.71
CA ASN A 426 -39.68 -2.10 1.29
C ASN A 426 -39.37 -3.48 1.87
N ILE A 427 -40.36 -4.09 2.52
CA ILE A 427 -40.19 -5.32 3.29
C ILE A 427 -40.89 -6.47 2.58
N TYR A 428 -40.13 -7.51 2.30
CA TYR A 428 -40.62 -8.78 1.77
C TYR A 428 -40.38 -9.88 2.81
N ASN A 429 -41.03 -11.03 2.68
CA ASN A 429 -40.95 -12.10 3.69
C ASN A 429 -39.51 -12.62 3.95
N GLN A 430 -38.62 -12.50 2.95
CA GLN A 430 -37.26 -13.04 2.99
C GLN A 430 -36.16 -12.00 2.75
N TYR A 431 -36.50 -10.80 2.30
CA TYR A 431 -35.54 -9.76 1.94
C TYR A 431 -36.10 -8.36 2.16
N ILE A 432 -35.24 -7.34 2.18
CA ILE A 432 -35.65 -5.94 2.20
C ILE A 432 -34.96 -5.16 1.08
N GLU A 433 -35.63 -4.16 0.56
CA GLU A 433 -35.03 -3.21 -0.39
C GLU A 433 -34.97 -1.83 0.26
N VAL A 434 -33.82 -1.17 0.17
CA VAL A 434 -33.56 0.11 0.84
C VAL A 434 -33.18 1.17 -0.18
N TYR A 435 -33.93 2.26 -0.18
CA TYR A 435 -33.77 3.37 -1.11
C TYR A 435 -33.57 4.68 -0.36
N LEU A 436 -32.64 5.52 -0.80
CA LEU A 436 -32.54 6.90 -0.34
C LEU A 436 -33.77 7.71 -0.80
N GLN A 437 -34.25 8.62 0.04
CA GLN A 437 -35.36 9.54 -0.27
C GLN A 437 -34.88 10.99 -0.44
#